data_AF-A0AAW3MQ48-F1
#
_entry.id   AF-A0AAW3MQ48-F1
#
_cell.length_a   1.000
_cell.length_b   1.000
_cell.length_c   1.000
_cell.angle_alpha   90.00
_cell.angle_beta   90.00
_cell.angle_gamma   90.00
#
_symmetry.space_group_name_H-M   'P 1'
#
loop_
_entity.id
_entity.type
_entity.pdbx_description
1 polymer ?
#
loop_
_entity_poly.entity_id
_entity_poly.type
_entity_poly.pdbx_seq_one_letter_code
_entity_poly.pdbx_strand_id
1 'polypeptide(L)'
;MATLKNDSSGEACLLHPHHVFGRDAARCDTVILDPSVSRVHAHIRWIGGCWALHDHSSNGTSISGMPLRDGEHAVLMPGDVIRFGKAGLAPWRVDSLDDPADTLWPIRGAGHPIVLAASQILPAHAARPVMIVKSPAGEWLCDDTLPPRTLRHGDEIAVGDAAWRLALAGSSSTMLLGAPVDLAAPAQLLEFFVSQNEEHVRMRLHVRGGVVDLGERVHHYGLVTLARARAVDMQAGYDAAAQGWIELDQLARMLGIDPSHVNVQIHRARTQFAALPGLDANQLVERRRGSVRFGDFPFRIIRGEHLECQSAPGLDPRIGVRRLSPGPVVQVL
;
A
#
# COMPACT_ATOMS: atom_id res chain seq x y z
N MET A 1 -14.13 5.88 6.64
CA MET A 1 -14.29 5.77 5.17
C MET A 1 -13.87 7.08 4.52
N ALA A 2 -13.41 7.05 3.27
CA ALA A 2 -13.07 8.26 2.53
C ALA A 2 -14.05 8.53 1.38
N THR A 3 -14.42 9.79 1.20
CA THR A 3 -15.48 10.22 0.28
C THR A 3 -15.11 11.50 -0.46
N LEU A 4 -15.50 11.56 -1.73
CA LEU A 4 -15.49 12.79 -2.53
C LEU A 4 -16.93 13.21 -2.84
N LYS A 5 -17.16 14.51 -3.01
CA LYS A 5 -18.44 15.08 -3.43
C LYS A 5 -18.27 15.99 -4.62
N ASN A 6 -19.04 15.78 -5.67
CA ASN A 6 -19.07 16.68 -6.82
C ASN A 6 -19.83 17.96 -6.46
N ASP A 7 -19.17 19.12 -6.59
CA ASP A 7 -19.74 20.40 -6.17
C ASP A 7 -20.97 20.84 -7.01
N SER A 8 -21.13 20.34 -8.24
CA SER A 8 -22.25 20.72 -9.10
C SER A 8 -23.42 19.74 -9.07
N SER A 9 -23.15 18.44 -9.18
CA SER A 9 -24.21 17.42 -9.20
C SER A 9 -24.67 17.04 -7.80
N GLY A 10 -23.87 17.33 -6.77
CA GLY A 10 -24.07 16.84 -5.41
C GLY A 10 -23.78 15.34 -5.25
N GLU A 11 -23.32 14.69 -6.31
CA GLU A 11 -22.96 13.27 -6.33
C GLU A 11 -21.84 13.00 -5.32
N ALA A 12 -22.00 11.94 -4.53
CA ALA A 12 -20.98 11.47 -3.61
C ALA A 12 -20.35 10.19 -4.14
N CYS A 13 -19.05 10.08 -3.97
CA CYS A 13 -18.22 8.95 -4.38
C CYS A 13 -17.51 8.36 -3.16
N LEU A 14 -17.62 7.05 -2.96
CA LEU A 14 -16.83 6.31 -1.99
C LEU A 14 -15.47 5.96 -2.59
N LEU A 15 -14.38 6.33 -1.92
CA LEU A 15 -13.05 5.94 -2.33
C LEU A 15 -12.74 4.50 -1.90
N HIS A 16 -12.39 3.67 -2.88
CA HIS A 16 -11.79 2.35 -2.65
C HIS A 16 -10.29 2.51 -2.38
N PRO A 17 -9.62 1.57 -1.66
CA PRO A 17 -8.19 1.70 -1.36
C PRO A 17 -7.32 1.91 -2.61
N HIS A 18 -7.75 1.41 -3.76
CA HIS A 18 -7.31 1.88 -5.06
C HIS A 18 -8.56 2.24 -5.87
N HIS A 19 -8.72 3.53 -6.19
CA HIS A 19 -9.89 4.05 -6.89
C HIS A 19 -9.46 4.82 -8.13
N VAL A 20 -10.00 4.44 -9.28
CA VAL A 20 -9.63 4.96 -10.59
C VAL A 20 -10.71 5.89 -11.12
N PHE A 21 -10.28 7.07 -11.56
CA PHE A 21 -11.10 8.09 -12.22
C PHE A 21 -10.76 8.13 -13.70
N GLY A 22 -11.78 8.25 -14.54
CA GLY A 22 -11.59 8.41 -15.97
C GLY A 22 -12.90 8.36 -16.73
N ARG A 23 -12.81 8.34 -18.06
CA ARG A 23 -13.99 8.33 -18.93
C ARG A 23 -14.47 6.93 -19.32
N ASP A 24 -13.64 5.90 -19.11
CA ASP A 24 -13.93 4.54 -19.53
C ASP A 24 -14.58 3.72 -18.41
N ALA A 25 -15.88 3.44 -18.55
CA ALA A 25 -16.67 2.70 -17.56
C ALA A 25 -16.24 1.26 -17.35
N ALA A 26 -15.48 0.67 -18.29
CA ALA A 26 -14.93 -0.68 -18.09
C ALA A 26 -13.66 -0.69 -17.23
N ARG A 27 -13.06 0.48 -17.01
CA ARG A 27 -11.72 0.61 -16.40
C ARG A 27 -11.67 1.47 -15.15
N CYS A 28 -12.72 2.25 -14.91
CA CYS A 28 -12.75 3.26 -13.87
C CYS A 28 -13.86 2.95 -12.87
N ASP A 29 -13.56 3.19 -11.60
CA ASP A 29 -14.54 3.08 -10.52
C ASP A 29 -15.49 4.27 -10.54
N THR A 30 -14.96 5.48 -10.77
CA THR A 30 -15.76 6.69 -11.02
C THR A 30 -15.58 7.17 -12.45
N VAL A 31 -16.70 7.23 -13.16
CA VAL A 31 -16.75 7.61 -14.57
C VAL A 31 -17.10 9.08 -14.72
N ILE A 32 -16.22 9.84 -15.36
CA ILE A 32 -16.43 11.25 -15.69
C ILE A 32 -16.54 11.36 -17.22
N LEU A 33 -17.77 11.52 -17.71
CA LEU A 33 -18.10 11.53 -19.14
C LEU A 33 -17.80 12.88 -19.81
N ASP A 34 -16.52 13.25 -19.89
CA ASP A 34 -16.08 14.48 -20.55
C ASP A 34 -14.89 14.25 -21.50
N PRO A 35 -14.89 14.82 -22.72
CA PRO A 35 -13.81 14.63 -23.69
C PRO A 35 -12.42 15.04 -23.21
N SER A 36 -12.34 15.98 -22.25
CA SER A 36 -11.07 16.39 -21.63
C SER A 36 -10.57 15.41 -20.56
N VAL A 37 -11.38 14.44 -20.17
CA VAL A 37 -10.99 13.36 -19.27
C VAL A 37 -10.49 12.15 -20.08
N SER A 38 -9.32 11.64 -19.69
CA SER A 38 -8.68 10.49 -20.32
C SER A 38 -9.45 9.22 -19.99
N ARG A 39 -9.29 8.16 -20.79
CA ARG A 39 -9.97 6.86 -20.54
C ARG A 39 -9.68 6.35 -19.13
N VAL A 40 -8.42 6.39 -18.71
CA VAL A 40 -7.98 6.32 -17.33
C VAL A 40 -7.22 7.62 -17.08
N HIS A 41 -7.73 8.48 -16.22
CA HIS A 41 -7.25 9.84 -16.05
C HIS A 41 -6.39 9.98 -14.81
N ALA A 42 -6.87 9.54 -13.66
CA ALA A 42 -6.13 9.58 -12.42
C ALA A 42 -6.54 8.41 -11.53
N HIS A 43 -5.75 8.15 -10.49
CA HIS A 43 -6.17 7.25 -9.43
C HIS A 43 -5.85 7.85 -8.07
N ILE A 44 -6.67 7.51 -7.08
CA ILE A 44 -6.46 7.84 -5.68
C ILE A 44 -6.22 6.52 -4.95
N ARG A 45 -5.17 6.45 -4.13
CA ARG A 45 -4.79 5.25 -3.42
C ARG A 45 -4.57 5.51 -1.94
N TRP A 46 -5.04 4.62 -1.09
CA TRP A 46 -4.70 4.56 0.31
C TRP A 46 -3.34 3.92 0.49
N ILE A 47 -2.38 4.65 1.07
CA ILE A 47 -1.04 4.13 1.32
C ILE A 47 -0.41 4.80 2.53
N GLY A 48 0.17 4.00 3.42
CA GLY A 48 0.90 4.54 4.56
C GLY A 48 0.08 5.42 5.51
N GLY A 49 -1.24 5.21 5.57
CA GLY A 49 -2.14 6.01 6.41
C GLY A 49 -2.65 7.29 5.76
N CYS A 50 -2.42 7.51 4.47
CA CYS A 50 -2.92 8.67 3.75
C CYS A 50 -3.49 8.32 2.38
N TRP A 51 -4.31 9.22 1.84
CA TRP A 51 -4.86 9.13 0.49
C TRP A 51 -3.99 9.95 -0.47
N ALA A 52 -3.43 9.30 -1.49
CA ALA A 52 -2.59 9.95 -2.48
C ALA A 52 -3.23 9.89 -3.87
N LEU A 53 -3.35 11.04 -4.53
CA LEU A 53 -3.77 11.17 -5.92
C LEU A 53 -2.56 11.13 -6.85
N HIS A 54 -2.72 10.46 -7.98
CA HIS A 54 -1.76 10.48 -9.07
C HIS A 54 -2.46 10.62 -10.41
N ASP A 55 -1.91 11.50 -11.24
CA ASP A 55 -2.43 11.85 -12.56
C ASP A 55 -1.70 11.08 -13.66
N HIS A 56 -2.46 10.53 -14.60
CA HIS A 56 -1.99 9.84 -15.81
C HIS A 56 -2.52 10.49 -17.08
N SER A 57 -3.16 11.66 -16.95
CA SER A 57 -3.96 12.22 -18.00
C SER A 57 -3.17 13.06 -18.99
N SER A 58 -3.78 13.33 -20.15
CA SER A 58 -3.18 14.22 -21.16
C SER A 58 -3.52 15.69 -20.92
N ASN A 59 -4.55 15.99 -20.11
CA ASN A 59 -5.05 17.35 -19.88
C ASN A 59 -4.79 17.85 -18.45
N GLY A 60 -4.14 17.04 -17.62
CA GLY A 60 -3.78 17.38 -16.25
C GLY A 60 -4.91 17.19 -15.23
N THR A 61 -4.50 17.06 -13.98
CA THR A 61 -5.33 17.17 -12.78
C THR A 61 -4.86 18.37 -11.94
N SER A 62 -5.78 19.10 -11.31
CA SER A 62 -5.44 20.16 -10.35
C SER A 62 -6.09 19.93 -8.99
N ILE A 63 -5.42 20.38 -7.93
CA ILE A 63 -5.88 20.29 -6.54
C ILE A 63 -5.85 21.70 -5.96
N SER A 64 -7.00 22.16 -5.48
CA SER A 64 -7.17 23.47 -4.85
C SER A 64 -6.61 24.63 -5.72
N GLY A 65 -6.76 24.49 -7.04
CA GLY A 65 -6.32 25.47 -8.06
C GLY A 65 -4.89 25.28 -8.54
N MET A 66 -4.09 24.41 -7.93
CA MET A 66 -2.71 24.13 -8.32
C MET A 66 -2.65 22.90 -9.23
N PRO A 67 -2.06 22.98 -10.44
CA PRO A 67 -1.89 21.82 -11.29
C PRO A 67 -0.87 20.84 -10.69
N LEU A 68 -1.18 19.55 -10.78
CA LEU A 68 -0.23 18.48 -10.46
C LEU A 68 0.79 18.39 -11.59
N ARG A 69 2.09 18.29 -11.26
CA ARG A 69 3.13 18.12 -12.29
C ARG A 69 3.20 16.66 -12.74
N ASP A 70 3.64 16.44 -13.98
CA ASP A 70 3.83 15.10 -14.52
C ASP A 70 4.71 14.24 -13.60
N GLY A 71 4.18 13.09 -13.19
CA GLY A 71 4.84 12.14 -12.31
C GLY A 71 4.82 12.48 -10.81
N GLU A 72 4.26 13.63 -10.41
CA GLU A 72 4.05 13.94 -8.99
C GLU A 72 2.82 13.20 -8.43
N HIS A 73 2.89 12.90 -7.13
CA HIS A 73 1.77 12.39 -6.35
C HIS A 73 1.41 13.46 -5.31
N ALA A 74 0.13 13.73 -5.12
CA ALA A 74 -0.33 14.63 -4.07
C ALA A 74 -1.02 13.85 -2.96
N VAL A 75 -0.60 14.09 -1.72
CA VAL A 75 -1.36 13.66 -0.55
C VAL A 75 -2.55 14.60 -0.41
N LEU A 76 -3.75 14.02 -0.38
CA LEU A 76 -5.00 14.75 -0.24
C LEU A 76 -5.22 15.18 1.20
N MET A 77 -5.82 16.34 1.37
CA MET A 77 -6.28 16.86 2.65
C MET A 77 -7.80 17.05 2.65
N PRO A 78 -8.47 16.95 3.82
CA PRO A 78 -9.89 17.26 3.91
C PRO A 78 -10.20 18.67 3.38
N GLY A 79 -11.24 18.79 2.56
CA GLY A 79 -11.64 20.05 1.93
C GLY A 79 -10.91 20.39 0.62
N ASP A 80 -9.90 19.61 0.21
CA ASP A 80 -9.25 19.80 -1.09
C ASP A 80 -10.24 19.72 -2.26
N VAL A 81 -9.99 20.54 -3.28
CA VAL A 81 -10.84 20.65 -4.46
C VAL A 81 -10.11 20.09 -5.67
N ILE A 82 -10.45 18.86 -6.04
CA ILE A 82 -9.82 18.12 -7.14
C ILE A 82 -10.57 18.40 -8.44
N ARG A 83 -9.84 18.69 -9.51
CA ARG A 83 -10.42 18.86 -10.84
C ARG A 83 -9.66 18.02 -11.84
N PHE A 84 -10.39 17.15 -12.53
CA PHE A 84 -9.88 16.29 -13.59
C PHE A 84 -10.12 16.95 -14.95
N GLY A 85 -9.07 17.12 -15.75
CA GLY A 85 -9.16 17.74 -17.07
C GLY A 85 -9.32 19.27 -17.03
N LYS A 86 -10.14 19.82 -17.93
CA LYS A 86 -10.20 21.28 -18.14
C LYS A 86 -10.98 22.01 -17.04
N ALA A 87 -10.67 23.31 -16.88
CA ALA A 87 -11.29 24.20 -15.88
C ALA A 87 -12.83 24.28 -15.94
N GLY A 88 -13.46 23.95 -17.07
CA GLY A 88 -14.92 23.98 -17.22
C GLY A 88 -15.68 22.85 -16.51
N LEU A 89 -15.01 21.76 -16.13
CA LEU A 89 -15.63 20.64 -15.41
C LEU A 89 -15.88 20.98 -13.95
N ALA A 90 -16.97 20.47 -13.39
CA ALA A 90 -17.23 20.61 -11.97
C ALA A 90 -16.18 19.87 -11.14
N PRO A 91 -15.64 20.49 -10.09
CA PRO A 91 -14.65 19.85 -9.25
C PRO A 91 -15.28 18.86 -8.26
N TRP A 92 -14.45 17.97 -7.76
CA TRP A 92 -14.73 17.05 -6.67
C TRP A 92 -14.07 17.57 -5.40
N ARG A 93 -14.85 17.76 -4.35
CA ARG A 93 -14.39 18.15 -3.04
C ARG A 93 -14.13 16.93 -2.17
N VAL A 94 -13.02 16.92 -1.47
CA VAL A 94 -12.71 15.92 -0.45
C VAL A 94 -13.57 16.17 0.78
N ASP A 95 -14.44 15.23 1.11
CA ASP A 95 -15.38 15.32 2.23
C ASP A 95 -14.82 14.62 3.48
N SER A 96 -14.44 13.34 3.37
CA SER A 96 -13.70 12.60 4.41
C SER A 96 -12.51 11.84 3.82
N LEU A 97 -11.47 11.66 4.64
CA LEU A 97 -10.23 10.92 4.31
C LEU A 97 -9.87 9.87 5.37
N ASP A 98 -10.84 9.38 6.14
CA ASP A 98 -10.58 8.30 7.09
C ASP A 98 -10.07 7.04 6.37
N ASP A 99 -9.53 6.11 7.16
CA ASP A 99 -9.08 4.80 6.71
C ASP A 99 -10.15 4.05 5.87
N PRO A 100 -9.72 3.25 4.88
CA PRO A 100 -10.60 2.32 4.18
C PRO A 100 -11.31 1.40 5.17
N ALA A 101 -12.62 1.30 5.03
CA ALA A 101 -13.44 0.46 5.88
C ALA A 101 -14.53 -0.24 5.07
N ASP A 102 -14.91 -1.43 5.51
CA ASP A 102 -16.05 -2.16 4.91
C ASP A 102 -17.30 -1.31 5.12
N THR A 103 -17.95 -0.93 4.02
CA THR A 103 -18.97 0.12 4.03
C THR A 103 -20.21 -0.33 3.24
N LEU A 104 -21.39 -0.05 3.77
CA LEU A 104 -22.64 -0.09 3.03
C LEU A 104 -22.90 1.28 2.42
N TRP A 105 -22.76 1.36 1.11
CA TRP A 105 -22.94 2.59 0.35
C TRP A 105 -24.39 2.72 -0.13
N PRO A 106 -25.10 3.83 0.15
CA PRO A 106 -26.50 3.95 -0.21
C PRO A 106 -26.68 4.01 -1.73
N ILE A 107 -27.59 3.18 -2.27
CA ILE A 107 -27.94 3.16 -3.69
C ILE A 107 -29.42 3.46 -3.94
N ARG A 108 -30.28 3.33 -2.92
CA ARG A 108 -31.70 3.66 -2.98
C ARG A 108 -32.23 4.08 -1.61
N GLY A 109 -33.17 5.02 -1.61
CA GLY A 109 -33.79 5.55 -0.39
C GLY A 109 -32.87 6.56 0.32
N ALA A 110 -33.40 7.21 1.36
CA ALA A 110 -32.67 8.22 2.14
C ALA A 110 -31.68 7.61 3.16
N GLY A 111 -30.99 6.53 2.78
CA GLY A 111 -29.96 5.91 3.61
C GLY A 111 -28.68 6.75 3.64
N HIS A 112 -28.06 6.91 4.82
CA HIS A 112 -26.68 7.39 4.91
C HIS A 112 -25.72 6.20 4.71
N PRO A 113 -24.46 6.45 4.31
CA PRO A 113 -23.43 5.42 4.31
C PRO A 113 -23.18 4.86 5.71
N ILE A 114 -23.03 3.54 5.82
CA ILE A 114 -22.80 2.86 7.10
C ILE A 114 -21.44 2.15 7.05
N VAL A 115 -20.52 2.57 7.91
CA VAL A 115 -19.27 1.83 8.15
C VAL A 115 -19.60 0.62 9.03
N LEU A 116 -19.28 -0.58 8.57
CA LEU A 116 -19.66 -1.81 9.24
C LEU A 116 -18.81 -2.05 10.50
N ALA A 117 -19.49 -2.17 11.64
CA ALA A 117 -18.93 -2.76 12.85
C ALA A 117 -18.96 -4.30 12.78
N ALA A 118 -18.24 -4.98 13.68
CA ALA A 118 -18.19 -6.46 13.74
C ALA A 118 -19.59 -7.12 13.82
N SER A 119 -20.56 -6.41 14.38
CA SER A 119 -21.99 -6.73 14.29
C SER A 119 -22.74 -5.43 13.99
N GLN A 120 -23.49 -5.43 12.90
CA GLN A 120 -24.29 -4.31 12.43
C GLN A 120 -25.75 -4.75 12.34
N ILE A 121 -26.62 -3.98 13.00
CA ILE A 121 -28.06 -4.12 12.86
C ILE A 121 -28.51 -3.02 11.92
N LEU A 122 -29.18 -3.38 10.83
CA LEU A 122 -29.82 -2.43 9.94
C LEU A 122 -31.24 -2.18 10.44
N PRO A 123 -31.60 -0.93 10.80
CA PRO A 123 -32.94 -0.61 11.28
C PRO A 123 -33.93 -0.83 10.14
N ALA A 124 -34.69 -1.91 10.22
CA ALA A 124 -35.81 -2.13 9.34
C ALA A 124 -37.01 -1.33 9.83
N HIS A 125 -37.61 -0.51 8.96
CA HIS A 125 -39.00 -0.07 9.15
C HIS A 125 -40.00 -1.24 9.01
N ALA A 126 -39.50 -2.44 8.67
CA ALA A 126 -40.25 -3.69 8.56
C ALA A 126 -40.02 -4.61 9.76
N ALA A 127 -40.96 -5.52 10.01
CA ALA A 127 -41.09 -6.34 11.22
C ALA A 127 -39.90 -7.26 11.61
N ARG A 128 -38.83 -7.34 10.82
CA ARG A 128 -37.62 -8.13 11.12
C ARG A 128 -36.36 -7.31 10.81
N PRO A 129 -35.49 -7.04 11.81
CA PRO A 129 -34.21 -6.40 11.56
C PRO A 129 -33.29 -7.32 10.76
N VAL A 130 -32.47 -6.74 9.87
CA VAL A 130 -31.41 -7.46 9.15
C VAL A 130 -30.11 -7.26 9.92
N MET A 131 -29.41 -8.36 10.20
CA MET A 131 -28.12 -8.41 10.86
C MET A 131 -27.02 -8.75 9.88
N ILE A 132 -25.94 -7.99 9.96
CA ILE A 132 -24.69 -8.25 9.26
C ILE A 132 -23.62 -8.48 10.32
N VAL A 133 -22.92 -9.61 10.25
CA VAL A 133 -21.90 -9.98 11.24
C VAL A 133 -20.62 -10.41 10.54
N LYS A 134 -19.46 -10.08 11.15
CA LYS A 134 -18.16 -10.56 10.69
C LYS A 134 -17.87 -11.90 11.34
N SER A 135 -17.68 -12.93 10.53
CA SER A 135 -17.29 -14.26 11.00
C SER A 135 -15.87 -14.25 11.56
N PRO A 136 -15.49 -15.23 12.42
CA PRO A 136 -14.11 -15.38 12.87
C PRO A 136 -13.10 -15.61 11.72
N ALA A 137 -13.57 -16.09 10.56
CA ALA A 137 -12.76 -16.24 9.35
C ALA A 137 -12.59 -14.93 8.56
N GLY A 138 -13.23 -13.84 9.00
CA GLY A 138 -13.16 -12.52 8.38
C GLY A 138 -14.21 -12.25 7.30
N GLU A 139 -15.12 -13.20 7.06
CA GLU A 139 -16.20 -13.09 6.07
C GLU A 139 -17.40 -12.32 6.64
N TRP A 140 -18.09 -11.56 5.81
CA TRP A 140 -19.34 -10.91 6.19
C TRP A 140 -20.52 -11.83 5.93
N LEU A 141 -21.40 -12.01 6.93
CA LEU A 141 -22.60 -12.83 6.84
C LEU A 141 -23.83 -11.94 7.03
N CYS A 142 -24.86 -12.16 6.21
CA CYS A 142 -26.15 -11.46 6.27
C CYS A 142 -27.28 -12.45 6.53
N ASP A 143 -28.21 -12.12 7.43
CA ASP A 143 -29.37 -12.95 7.76
C ASP A 143 -30.67 -12.56 7.02
N ASP A 144 -30.53 -11.81 5.93
CA ASP A 144 -31.63 -11.44 5.02
C ASP A 144 -32.29 -12.67 4.38
N THR A 145 -31.55 -13.76 4.23
CA THR A 145 -32.04 -15.07 3.77
C THR A 145 -31.92 -16.16 4.85
N LEU A 146 -32.64 -17.27 4.65
CA LEU A 146 -32.50 -18.50 5.43
C LEU A 146 -32.07 -19.63 4.48
N PRO A 147 -30.84 -20.17 4.58
CA PRO A 147 -29.79 -19.83 5.56
C PRO A 147 -29.13 -18.45 5.31
N PRO A 148 -28.40 -17.89 6.30
CA PRO A 148 -27.60 -16.69 6.12
C PRO A 148 -26.60 -16.85 4.98
N ARG A 149 -26.41 -15.79 4.20
CA ARG A 149 -25.49 -15.79 3.05
C ARG A 149 -24.20 -15.03 3.34
N THR A 150 -23.11 -15.45 2.73
CA THR A 150 -21.85 -14.70 2.72
C THR A 150 -21.94 -13.53 1.76
N LEU A 151 -21.67 -12.32 2.24
CA LEU A 151 -21.66 -11.11 1.44
C LEU A 151 -20.32 -10.92 0.72
N ARG A 152 -20.40 -10.48 -0.53
CA ARG A 152 -19.26 -10.14 -1.39
C ARG A 152 -19.27 -8.66 -1.76
N HIS A 153 -18.13 -8.14 -2.18
CA HIS A 153 -18.06 -6.78 -2.72
C HIS A 153 -19.04 -6.64 -3.89
N GLY A 154 -19.84 -5.57 -3.87
CA GLY A 154 -20.87 -5.29 -4.85
C GLY A 154 -22.24 -5.87 -4.51
N ASP A 155 -22.36 -6.75 -3.51
CA ASP A 155 -23.64 -7.30 -3.09
C ASP A 155 -24.57 -6.20 -2.60
N GLU A 156 -25.85 -6.32 -2.92
CA GLU A 156 -26.88 -5.40 -2.48
C GLU A 156 -27.62 -5.97 -1.26
N ILE A 157 -27.93 -5.08 -0.33
CA ILE A 157 -28.71 -5.35 0.87
C ILE A 157 -29.83 -4.34 0.91
N ALA A 158 -31.08 -4.83 0.93
CA ALA A 158 -32.27 -3.99 0.95
C ALA A 158 -33.06 -4.23 2.22
N VAL A 159 -33.48 -3.14 2.87
CA VAL A 159 -34.30 -3.16 4.07
C VAL A 159 -35.39 -2.10 3.93
N GLY A 160 -36.63 -2.54 3.68
CA GLY A 160 -37.73 -1.64 3.35
C GLY A 160 -37.45 -0.88 2.04
N ASP A 161 -37.57 0.45 2.07
CA ASP A 161 -37.31 1.33 0.91
C ASP A 161 -35.83 1.72 0.74
N ALA A 162 -34.99 1.36 1.71
CA ALA A 162 -33.56 1.65 1.67
C ALA A 162 -32.78 0.46 1.12
N ALA A 163 -31.82 0.73 0.25
CA ALA A 163 -30.88 -0.27 -0.24
C ALA A 163 -29.47 0.28 -0.25
N TRP A 164 -28.54 -0.60 0.08
CA TRP A 164 -27.11 -0.32 0.09
C TRP A 164 -26.36 -1.35 -0.75
N ARG A 165 -25.24 -0.93 -1.31
CA ARG A 165 -24.24 -1.79 -1.94
C ARG A 165 -23.05 -1.95 -1.02
N LEU A 166 -22.62 -3.19 -0.79
CA LEU A 166 -21.46 -3.48 0.03
C LEU A 166 -20.16 -3.16 -0.72
N ALA A 167 -19.34 -2.29 -0.13
CA ALA A 167 -17.99 -2.01 -0.57
C ALA A 167 -17.00 -2.53 0.47
N LEU A 168 -16.31 -3.63 0.14
CA LEU A 168 -15.27 -4.21 0.99
C LEU A 168 -13.92 -3.53 0.75
N ALA A 169 -13.26 -3.09 1.82
CA ALA A 169 -11.96 -2.43 1.76
C ALA A 169 -10.85 -3.38 1.30
N GLY A 170 -10.99 -4.69 1.51
CA GLY A 170 -10.04 -5.70 1.04
C GLY A 170 -10.24 -6.14 -0.42
N SER A 171 -11.32 -5.70 -1.07
CA SER A 171 -11.75 -6.20 -2.39
C SER A 171 -11.65 -5.11 -3.44
N SER A 172 -10.44 -4.66 -3.78
CA SER A 172 -10.28 -3.93 -5.04
C SER A 172 -10.52 -4.93 -6.18
N SER A 173 -11.67 -4.79 -6.85
CA SER A 173 -11.99 -5.43 -8.12
C SER A 173 -10.98 -4.97 -9.17
N THR A 174 -9.85 -5.64 -9.29
CA THR A 174 -8.99 -5.50 -10.47
C THR A 174 -9.64 -6.22 -11.64
N MET A 175 -10.42 -5.50 -12.46
CA MET A 175 -10.30 -5.73 -13.89
C MET A 175 -8.86 -5.37 -14.25
N LEU A 176 -8.10 -6.42 -14.46
CA LEU A 176 -6.69 -6.43 -14.78
C LEU A 176 -6.48 -5.74 -16.13
N LEU A 177 -6.40 -4.41 -16.14
CA LEU A 177 -5.69 -3.71 -17.18
C LEU A 177 -4.25 -3.65 -16.74
N GLY A 178 -3.44 -4.45 -17.42
CA GLY A 178 -1.99 -4.39 -17.34
C GLY A 178 -1.57 -2.92 -17.38
N ALA A 179 -1.10 -2.43 -16.24
CA ALA A 179 -0.25 -1.27 -16.21
C ALA A 179 0.93 -1.61 -17.14
N PRO A 180 1.37 -0.68 -18.01
CA PRO A 180 2.64 -0.87 -18.67
C PRO A 180 3.66 -1.11 -17.55
N VAL A 181 4.24 -2.30 -17.57
CA VAL A 181 5.31 -2.68 -16.67
C VAL A 181 6.46 -1.75 -17.00
N ASP A 182 6.65 -0.73 -16.17
CA ASP A 182 7.91 -0.03 -16.14
C ASP A 182 8.90 -0.97 -15.44
N LEU A 183 9.65 -1.70 -16.27
CA LEU A 183 10.51 -2.85 -15.96
C LEU A 183 11.79 -2.49 -15.17
N ALA A 184 11.83 -1.39 -14.40
CA ALA A 184 13.12 -0.91 -13.86
C ALA A 184 13.18 -0.58 -12.36
N ALA A 185 12.13 -0.78 -11.57
CA ALA A 185 12.25 -0.67 -10.11
C ALA A 185 11.30 -1.66 -9.41
N PRO A 186 11.80 -2.50 -8.48
CA PRO A 186 10.93 -3.37 -7.73
C PRO A 186 10.01 -2.54 -6.85
N ALA A 187 8.76 -3.00 -6.74
CA ALA A 187 7.71 -2.34 -5.96
C ALA A 187 8.04 -2.21 -4.46
N GLN A 188 9.09 -2.90 -3.99
CA GLN A 188 9.47 -3.06 -2.60
C GLN A 188 11.00 -3.21 -2.47
N LEU A 189 11.63 -2.56 -1.48
CA LEU A 189 13.08 -2.60 -1.22
C LEU A 189 13.35 -2.62 0.30
N LEU A 190 14.23 -3.50 0.76
CA LEU A 190 14.70 -3.53 2.14
C LEU A 190 16.00 -2.75 2.30
N GLU A 191 16.01 -1.73 3.16
CA GLU A 191 17.21 -1.03 3.60
C GLU A 191 17.61 -1.49 5.00
N PHE A 192 18.85 -1.94 5.14
CA PHE A 192 19.48 -2.26 6.42
C PHE A 192 20.47 -1.17 6.79
N PHE A 193 20.34 -0.61 7.99
CA PHE A 193 21.28 0.33 8.59
C PHE A 193 22.03 -0.40 9.70
N VAL A 194 23.30 -0.68 9.45
CA VAL A 194 24.20 -1.39 10.35
C VAL A 194 25.13 -0.38 11.01
N SER A 195 25.25 -0.43 12.33
CA SER A 195 26.20 0.41 13.07
C SER A 195 27.65 0.05 12.71
N GLN A 196 28.60 0.96 12.92
CA GLN A 196 30.01 0.70 12.59
C GLN A 196 30.58 -0.51 13.36
N ASN A 197 30.15 -0.70 14.60
CA ASN A 197 30.51 -1.83 15.47
C ASN A 197 29.64 -3.08 15.23
N GLU A 198 28.70 -3.05 14.29
CA GLU A 198 27.78 -4.15 13.94
C GLU A 198 26.83 -4.62 15.06
N GLU A 199 26.78 -3.91 16.19
CA GLU A 199 25.92 -4.26 17.33
C GLU A 199 24.43 -3.91 17.11
N HIS A 200 24.16 -2.93 16.24
CA HIS A 200 22.83 -2.39 16.02
C HIS A 200 22.45 -2.47 14.54
N VAL A 201 21.33 -3.15 14.27
CA VAL A 201 20.77 -3.26 12.92
C VAL A 201 19.33 -2.77 12.91
N ARG A 202 19.13 -1.63 12.25
CA ARG A 202 17.80 -1.08 11.95
C ARG A 202 17.40 -1.46 10.54
N MET A 203 16.14 -1.83 10.36
CA MET A 203 15.62 -2.25 9.06
C MET A 203 14.47 -1.33 8.65
N ARG A 204 14.48 -0.91 7.38
CA ARG A 204 13.41 -0.13 6.77
C ARG A 204 12.94 -0.83 5.52
N LEU A 205 11.63 -0.93 5.36
CA LEU A 205 11.01 -1.47 4.16
C LEU A 205 10.41 -0.33 3.36
N HIS A 206 10.92 -0.13 2.16
CA HIS A 206 10.33 0.74 1.15
C HIS A 206 9.29 -0.07 0.40
N VAL A 207 8.06 0.42 0.37
CA VAL A 207 7.01 -0.10 -0.51
C VAL A 207 6.54 1.03 -1.42
N ARG A 208 5.79 0.71 -2.47
CA ARG A 208 5.09 1.70 -3.34
C ARG A 208 4.05 2.49 -2.53
N GLY A 209 4.48 3.34 -1.60
CA GLY A 209 3.62 3.84 -0.52
C GLY A 209 4.26 4.50 0.68
N GLY A 210 5.57 4.36 0.85
CA GLY A 210 6.28 4.93 1.99
C GLY A 210 7.33 3.98 2.53
N VAL A 211 7.92 4.37 3.66
CA VAL A 211 8.97 3.62 4.34
C VAL A 211 8.42 3.14 5.68
N VAL A 212 8.29 1.83 5.84
CA VAL A 212 7.94 1.21 7.11
C VAL A 212 9.23 0.99 7.90
N ASP A 213 9.35 1.66 9.03
CA ASP A 213 10.47 1.44 9.94
C ASP A 213 10.20 0.21 10.80
N LEU A 214 10.99 -0.85 10.59
CA LEU A 214 10.90 -2.10 11.33
C LEU A 214 11.75 -2.07 12.60
N GLY A 215 12.32 -0.90 12.91
CA GLY A 215 13.06 -0.61 14.12
C GLY A 215 14.38 -1.36 14.18
N GLU A 216 14.96 -1.37 15.37
CA GLU A 216 16.20 -2.07 15.68
C GLU A 216 15.88 -3.36 16.44
N ARG A 217 16.40 -4.49 15.94
CA ARG A 217 16.15 -5.82 16.50
C ARG A 217 17.35 -6.74 16.29
N VAL A 218 17.61 -7.61 17.26
CA VAL A 218 18.71 -8.57 17.22
C VAL A 218 18.60 -9.53 16.02
N HIS A 219 17.39 -9.94 15.63
CA HIS A 219 17.19 -10.85 14.50
C HIS A 219 17.40 -10.19 13.12
N HIS A 220 17.58 -8.87 13.03
CA HIS A 220 17.92 -8.22 11.76
C HIS A 220 19.35 -8.51 11.32
N TYR A 221 20.29 -8.71 12.26
CA TYR A 221 21.68 -9.02 11.91
C TYR A 221 21.79 -10.35 11.15
N GLY A 222 21.00 -11.37 11.54
CA GLY A 222 20.90 -12.62 10.79
C GLY A 222 20.46 -12.44 9.33
N LEU A 223 19.54 -11.52 9.06
CA LEU A 223 19.11 -11.20 7.69
C LEU A 223 20.21 -10.48 6.91
N VAL A 224 20.92 -9.54 7.55
CA VAL A 224 22.08 -8.84 6.96
C VAL A 224 23.16 -9.83 6.55
N THR A 225 23.49 -10.81 7.40
CA THR A 225 24.47 -11.85 7.08
C THR A 225 24.09 -12.67 5.86
N LEU A 226 22.81 -13.06 5.76
CA LEU A 226 22.29 -13.80 4.59
C LEU A 226 22.28 -12.93 3.33
N ALA A 227 21.90 -11.65 3.44
CA ALA A 227 21.89 -10.71 2.32
C ALA A 227 23.29 -10.42 1.80
N ARG A 228 24.29 -10.28 2.70
CA ARG A 228 25.72 -10.16 2.34
C ARG A 228 26.20 -11.35 1.53
N ALA A 229 25.91 -12.58 1.99
CA ALA A 229 26.30 -13.79 1.26
C ALA A 229 25.67 -13.85 -0.15
N ARG A 230 24.39 -13.48 -0.27
CA ARG A 230 23.73 -13.38 -1.56
C ARG A 230 24.35 -12.32 -2.47
N ALA A 231 24.71 -11.15 -1.93
CA ALA A 231 25.36 -10.09 -2.69
C ALA A 231 26.74 -10.52 -3.22
N VAL A 232 27.52 -11.26 -2.43
CA VAL A 232 28.82 -11.81 -2.85
C VAL A 232 28.65 -12.77 -4.04
N ASP A 233 27.71 -13.71 -3.94
CA ASP A 233 27.45 -14.66 -5.02
C ASP A 233 26.92 -13.97 -6.28
N MET A 234 26.10 -12.93 -6.12
CA MET A 234 25.61 -12.12 -7.23
C MET A 234 26.75 -11.38 -7.94
N GLN A 235 27.68 -10.78 -7.19
CA GLN A 235 28.87 -10.10 -7.75
C GLN A 235 29.82 -11.08 -8.44
N ALA A 236 29.89 -12.32 -7.97
CA ALA A 236 30.65 -13.39 -8.59
C ALA A 236 29.97 -13.99 -9.84
N GLY A 237 28.74 -13.58 -10.16
CA GLY A 237 28.01 -13.99 -11.37
C GLY A 237 27.36 -15.36 -11.29
N TYR A 238 27.11 -15.91 -10.09
CA TYR A 238 26.36 -17.16 -9.94
C TYR A 238 24.89 -16.99 -10.35
N ASP A 239 24.26 -18.08 -10.80
CA ASP A 239 22.84 -18.10 -11.12
C ASP A 239 21.96 -17.77 -9.90
N ALA A 240 20.86 -17.03 -10.10
CA ALA A 240 19.94 -16.60 -9.04
C ALA A 240 19.44 -17.74 -8.12
N ALA A 241 19.30 -18.96 -8.65
CA ALA A 241 18.90 -20.14 -7.87
C ALA A 241 20.01 -20.67 -6.94
N ALA A 242 21.28 -20.39 -7.25
CA ALA A 242 22.44 -20.86 -6.50
C ALA A 242 22.97 -19.84 -5.47
N GLN A 243 22.58 -18.57 -5.57
CA GLN A 243 23.07 -17.49 -4.70
C GLN A 243 22.56 -17.61 -3.26
N GLY A 244 23.43 -17.29 -2.31
CA GLY A 244 23.15 -16.93 -0.92
C GLY A 244 22.86 -18.10 0.03
N TRP A 245 23.04 -19.34 -0.40
CA TRP A 245 22.77 -20.52 0.43
C TRP A 245 23.88 -20.74 1.48
N ILE A 246 23.49 -20.72 2.75
CA ILE A 246 24.37 -20.97 3.89
C ILE A 246 23.78 -22.10 4.74
N GLU A 247 24.62 -23.07 5.12
CA GLU A 247 24.22 -24.12 6.07
C GLU A 247 23.92 -23.55 7.46
N LEU A 248 22.88 -24.05 8.13
CA LEU A 248 22.43 -23.50 9.41
C LEU A 248 23.55 -23.45 10.48
N ASP A 249 24.36 -24.50 10.56
CA ASP A 249 25.49 -24.56 11.50
C ASP A 249 26.59 -23.56 11.16
N GLN A 250 26.78 -23.27 9.87
CA GLN A 250 27.71 -22.23 9.42
C GLN A 250 27.16 -20.84 9.77
N LEU A 251 25.88 -20.58 9.54
CA LEU A 251 25.24 -19.32 9.91
C LEU A 251 25.29 -19.09 11.42
N ALA A 252 25.04 -20.14 12.22
CA ALA A 252 25.15 -20.10 13.68
C ALA A 252 26.56 -19.68 14.13
N ARG A 253 27.61 -20.29 13.55
CA ARG A 253 29.01 -19.91 13.80
C ARG A 253 29.32 -18.47 13.41
N MET A 254 28.84 -18.00 12.25
CA MET A 254 29.05 -16.62 11.78
C MET A 254 28.41 -15.59 12.71
N LEU A 255 27.23 -15.92 13.26
CA LEU A 255 26.48 -15.06 14.17
C LEU A 255 26.95 -15.18 15.63
N GLY A 256 27.81 -16.15 15.95
CA GLY A 256 28.26 -16.41 17.32
C GLY A 256 27.14 -16.92 18.24
N ILE A 257 26.12 -17.58 17.69
CA ILE A 257 24.95 -18.09 18.44
C ILE A 257 24.71 -19.57 18.19
N ASP A 258 23.87 -20.18 19.02
CA ASP A 258 23.44 -21.57 18.85
C ASP A 258 22.51 -21.75 17.62
N PRO A 259 22.59 -22.87 16.87
CA PRO A 259 21.71 -23.14 15.74
C PRO A 259 20.20 -23.10 16.06
N SER A 260 19.79 -23.43 17.29
CA SER A 260 18.40 -23.30 17.73
C SER A 260 17.96 -21.83 17.78
N HIS A 261 18.84 -20.92 18.19
CA HIS A 261 18.57 -19.47 18.22
C HIS A 261 18.47 -18.87 16.81
N VAL A 262 19.22 -19.39 15.84
CA VAL A 262 19.09 -19.01 14.42
C VAL A 262 17.65 -19.25 13.94
N ASN A 263 17.06 -20.42 14.26
CA ASN A 263 15.69 -20.73 13.89
C ASN A 263 14.67 -19.77 14.54
N VAL A 264 14.88 -19.41 15.81
CA VAL A 264 14.04 -18.43 16.51
C VAL A 264 14.14 -17.04 15.86
N GLN A 265 15.33 -16.61 15.47
CA GLN A 265 15.52 -15.33 14.78
C GLN A 265 14.83 -15.30 13.41
N ILE A 266 14.96 -16.37 12.61
CA ILE A 266 14.26 -16.48 11.32
C ILE A 266 12.74 -16.48 11.51
N HIS A 267 12.23 -17.22 12.50
CA HIS A 267 10.80 -17.21 12.81
C HIS A 267 10.32 -15.81 13.20
N ARG A 268 11.01 -15.12 14.12
CA ARG A 268 10.66 -13.75 14.54
C ARG A 268 10.71 -12.76 13.38
N ALA A 269 11.71 -12.86 12.51
CA ALA A 269 11.81 -12.05 11.31
C ALA A 269 10.59 -12.26 10.40
N ARG A 270 10.21 -13.52 10.14
CA ARG A 270 9.01 -13.85 9.35
C ARG A 270 7.72 -13.38 10.00
N THR A 271 7.56 -13.54 11.32
CA THR A 271 6.37 -13.04 12.03
C THR A 271 6.25 -11.52 11.94
N GLN A 272 7.36 -10.80 12.09
CA GLN A 272 7.39 -9.35 11.93
C GLN A 272 7.05 -8.93 10.48
N PHE A 273 7.52 -9.68 9.50
CA PHE A 273 7.21 -9.45 8.09
C PHE A 273 5.76 -9.81 7.71
N ALA A 274 5.22 -10.88 8.28
CA ALA A 274 3.84 -11.35 8.05
C ALA A 274 2.79 -10.40 8.65
N ALA A 275 3.16 -9.61 9.66
CA ALA A 275 2.31 -8.56 10.21
C ALA A 275 2.14 -7.36 9.25
N LEU A 276 2.90 -7.32 8.14
CA LEU A 276 2.82 -6.26 7.13
C LEU A 276 1.90 -6.72 5.98
N PRO A 277 0.83 -5.97 5.67
CA PRO A 277 -0.11 -6.34 4.61
C PRO A 277 0.54 -6.31 3.23
N GLY A 278 0.33 -7.36 2.43
CA GLY A 278 0.79 -7.43 1.03
C GLY A 278 2.19 -8.02 0.82
N LEU A 279 2.77 -8.67 1.83
CA LEU A 279 4.07 -9.35 1.75
C LEU A 279 3.91 -10.85 2.05
N ASP A 280 4.58 -11.69 1.27
CA ASP A 280 4.73 -13.10 1.60
C ASP A 280 5.97 -13.29 2.48
N ALA A 281 5.78 -13.59 3.77
CA ALA A 281 6.87 -13.81 4.71
C ALA A 281 7.79 -14.98 4.32
N ASN A 282 7.33 -15.89 3.45
CA ASN A 282 8.18 -16.97 2.92
C ASN A 282 9.19 -16.47 1.88
N GLN A 283 8.99 -15.28 1.30
CA GLN A 283 9.93 -14.67 0.35
C GLN A 283 11.09 -13.96 1.05
N LEU A 284 11.03 -13.71 2.37
CA LEU A 284 12.11 -13.05 3.10
C LEU A 284 13.32 -13.97 3.31
N VAL A 285 13.06 -15.23 3.66
CA VAL A 285 14.10 -16.25 3.90
C VAL A 285 13.64 -17.54 3.26
N GLU A 286 14.44 -18.07 2.34
CA GLU A 286 14.19 -19.38 1.74
C GLU A 286 14.97 -20.46 2.50
N ARG A 287 14.44 -21.69 2.49
CA ARG A 287 15.03 -22.82 3.20
C ARG A 287 15.03 -24.06 2.33
N ARG A 288 16.16 -24.77 2.32
CA ARG A 288 16.32 -26.11 1.76
C ARG A 288 16.96 -27.03 2.80
N ARG A 289 17.14 -28.32 2.49
CA ARG A 289 17.73 -29.32 3.41
C ARG A 289 18.98 -28.76 4.10
N GLY A 290 18.92 -28.44 5.39
CA GLY A 290 20.03 -27.90 6.20
C GLY A 290 20.40 -26.42 5.97
N SER A 291 20.16 -25.91 4.76
CA SER A 291 20.56 -24.57 4.32
C SER A 291 19.44 -23.52 4.34
N VAL A 292 19.83 -22.26 4.56
CA VAL A 292 18.96 -21.07 4.46
C VAL A 292 19.62 -20.00 3.59
N ARG A 293 18.81 -19.15 2.96
CA ARG A 293 19.30 -17.98 2.24
C ARG A 293 18.37 -16.78 2.39
N PHE A 294 18.90 -15.60 2.12
CA PHE A 294 18.05 -14.43 1.90
C PHE A 294 17.22 -14.66 0.65
N GLY A 295 15.91 -14.51 0.76
CA GLY A 295 15.00 -14.82 -0.34
C GLY A 295 15.06 -13.78 -1.45
N ASP A 296 14.18 -13.93 -2.44
CA ASP A 296 14.18 -13.12 -3.67
C ASP A 296 13.59 -11.71 -3.45
N PHE A 297 14.21 -10.96 -2.54
CA PHE A 297 13.79 -9.62 -2.17
C PHE A 297 14.89 -8.61 -2.48
N PRO A 298 14.57 -7.46 -3.10
CA PRO A 298 15.56 -6.41 -3.33
C PRO A 298 16.04 -5.81 -2.01
N PHE A 299 17.34 -5.68 -1.83
CA PHE A 299 17.91 -5.13 -0.60
C PHE A 299 19.06 -4.17 -0.82
N ARG A 300 19.33 -3.37 0.21
CA ARG A 300 20.45 -2.47 0.34
C ARG A 300 20.99 -2.48 1.76
N ILE A 301 22.30 -2.52 1.91
CA ILE A 301 22.97 -2.54 3.21
C ILE A 301 23.85 -1.29 3.32
N ILE A 302 23.61 -0.48 4.35
CA ILE A 302 24.35 0.74 4.66
C ILE A 302 25.04 0.52 6.00
N ARG A 303 26.37 0.66 6.04
CA ARG A 303 27.17 0.57 7.26
C ARG A 303 27.66 1.96 7.65
N GLY A 304 27.22 2.46 8.79
CA GLY A 304 27.41 3.88 9.15
C GLY A 304 26.78 4.78 8.09
N GLU A 305 27.59 5.52 7.35
CA GLU A 305 27.14 6.40 6.24
C GLU A 305 27.48 5.85 4.84
N HIS A 306 28.08 4.66 4.75
CA HIS A 306 28.56 4.09 3.50
C HIS A 306 27.65 2.97 3.01
N LEU A 307 27.28 3.02 1.72
CA LEU A 307 26.65 1.90 1.03
C LEU A 307 27.64 0.72 0.96
N GLU A 308 27.31 -0.39 1.62
CA GLU A 308 28.14 -1.59 1.66
C GLU A 308 27.86 -2.49 0.45
N CYS A 309 26.59 -2.86 0.22
CA CYS A 309 26.18 -3.63 -0.96
C CYS A 309 24.67 -3.50 -1.25
N GLN A 310 24.26 -3.87 -2.46
CA GLN A 310 22.86 -3.84 -2.90
C GLN A 310 22.59 -4.91 -3.96
N SER A 311 21.33 -5.33 -4.10
CA SER A 311 20.93 -6.39 -5.05
C SER A 311 20.48 -5.87 -6.42
N ALA A 312 20.21 -4.57 -6.60
CA ALA A 312 19.82 -3.98 -7.89
C ALA A 312 20.50 -2.61 -8.10
N PRO A 313 21.26 -2.40 -9.19
CA PRO A 313 21.89 -1.12 -9.49
C PRO A 313 20.85 -0.13 -10.04
N GLY A 314 20.57 0.97 -9.31
CA GLY A 314 19.74 2.08 -9.82
C GLY A 314 18.70 2.67 -8.86
N LEU A 315 18.51 2.12 -7.66
CA LEU A 315 17.55 2.64 -6.68
C LEU A 315 18.21 3.66 -5.75
N ASP A 316 18.36 4.90 -6.22
CA ASP A 316 18.67 6.01 -5.32
C ASP A 316 17.37 6.46 -4.63
N PRO A 317 17.22 6.32 -3.30
CA PRO A 317 16.10 6.92 -2.61
C PRO A 317 16.40 8.41 -2.62
N ARG A 318 15.55 9.21 -3.24
CA ARG A 318 15.64 10.67 -3.10
C ARG A 318 15.34 11.02 -1.65
N ILE A 319 16.36 10.95 -0.81
CA ILE A 319 16.38 11.43 0.57
C ILE A 319 16.41 12.95 0.46
N GLY A 320 15.29 13.59 0.81
CA GLY A 320 15.22 15.02 1.00
C GLY A 320 16.09 15.44 2.18
N VAL A 321 17.38 15.67 1.94
CA VAL A 321 18.22 16.45 2.84
C VAL A 321 17.90 17.92 2.57
N ARG A 322 17.14 18.56 3.47
CA ARG A 322 17.12 20.02 3.58
C ARG A 322 18.55 20.48 3.85
N ARG A 323 19.28 20.93 2.82
CA ARG A 323 20.42 21.82 3.03
C ARG A 323 19.86 23.18 3.46
N LEU A 324 20.19 23.60 4.67
CA LEU A 324 20.11 25.00 5.08
C LEU A 324 21.03 25.79 4.16
N SER A 325 20.47 26.64 3.30
CA SER A 325 21.24 27.60 2.50
C SER A 325 21.83 28.68 3.41
N PRO A 326 23.11 29.06 3.25
CA PRO A 326 23.65 30.26 3.89
C PRO A 326 23.02 31.50 3.24
N GLY A 327 22.64 32.48 4.07
CA GLY A 327 22.08 33.76 3.61
C GLY A 327 23.07 34.58 2.75
N PRO A 328 22.57 35.56 1.97
CA PRO A 328 23.39 36.28 1.01
C PRO A 328 24.37 37.22 1.73
N VAL A 329 25.64 37.11 1.35
CA VAL A 329 26.68 38.08 1.71
C VAL A 329 26.46 39.33 0.87
N VAL A 330 26.12 40.44 1.52
CA VAL A 330 26.12 41.78 0.93
C VAL A 330 27.58 42.20 0.75
N GLN A 331 28.04 42.27 -0.49
CA GLN A 331 29.31 42.92 -0.82
C GLN A 331 29.07 44.42 -0.94
N VAL A 332 29.64 45.15 0.02
CA VAL A 332 29.80 46.61 -0.03
C VAL A 332 31.05 46.89 -0.85
N LEU A 333 30.90 47.60 -1.97
CA LEU A 333 31.86 48.57 -2.52
C LEU A 333 31.09 49.53 -3.44
#